data_AF-A0A2N5AEN8-F1
#
_entry.id   AF-A0A2N5AEN8-F1
#
_cell.length_a   1.000
_cell.length_b   1.000
_cell.length_c   1.000
_cell.angle_alpha   90.00
_cell.angle_beta   90.00
_cell.angle_gamma   90.00
#
_symmetry.space_group_name_H-M   'P 1'
#
loop_
_entity.id
_entity.type
_entity.pdbx_description
1 polymer ?
#
loop_
_entity_poly.entity_id
_entity_poly.type
_entity_poly.pdbx_seq_one_letter_code
_entity_poly.pdbx_strand_id
1 'polypeptide(L)'
;MNVTTLKDTLVARRLALNPWTGFYFLQSLLINLALGYEFSLLYTVAFTCVLHLLWRAFPRVQKGVVGAYSLLAALYYPFGQAYGAPNFNTLLALHATNVEESTEILTIFPWYNYLLAAFIFALGIIAVRRRIVEPSRWGKMETLGLLFSVGIFFLQPVQNLAWGGVFKVIDTGYPAFRFVKDVVVNNNEVLDEQARMAQLAGMKDSWHVLAVKPKYHLYVVVIGESARRDALGAFGGHWDNTPFASSVNGYLFN
;
A
#
# COMPACT_ATOMS: atom_id res chain seq x y z
N MET A 1 -55.87 16.77 1.85
CA MET A 1 -54.44 16.45 1.83
C MET A 1 -54.08 16.12 0.38
N ASN A 2 -53.31 16.97 -0.29
CA ASN A 2 -53.16 16.95 -1.76
C ASN A 2 -52.37 15.72 -2.24
N VAL A 3 -52.91 15.01 -3.23
CA VAL A 3 -52.29 13.82 -3.86
C VAL A 3 -51.04 14.19 -4.67
N THR A 4 -50.93 15.44 -5.11
CA THR A 4 -49.75 16.00 -5.81
C THR A 4 -48.53 16.11 -4.91
N THR A 5 -48.67 16.63 -3.68
CA THR A 5 -47.54 16.73 -2.74
C THR A 5 -47.01 15.37 -2.30
N LEU A 6 -47.87 14.33 -2.26
CA LEU A 6 -47.47 12.93 -2.01
C LEU A 6 -46.70 12.31 -3.19
N LYS A 7 -47.08 12.61 -4.43
CA LYS A 7 -46.35 12.17 -5.63
C LYS A 7 -44.99 12.87 -5.73
N ASP A 8 -44.93 14.16 -5.46
CA ASP A 8 -43.67 14.92 -5.47
C ASP A 8 -42.71 14.46 -4.37
N THR A 9 -43.21 14.11 -3.18
CA THR A 9 -42.37 13.50 -2.12
C THR A 9 -41.91 12.09 -2.46
N LEU A 10 -42.71 11.27 -3.15
CA LEU A 10 -42.30 9.93 -3.60
C LEU A 10 -41.29 9.98 -4.76
N VAL A 11 -41.43 10.94 -5.67
CA VAL A 11 -40.47 11.17 -6.76
C VAL A 11 -39.16 11.75 -6.20
N ALA A 12 -39.23 12.68 -5.24
CA ALA A 12 -38.06 13.18 -4.52
C ALA A 12 -37.35 12.07 -3.72
N ARG A 13 -38.08 11.12 -3.12
CA ARG A 13 -37.52 9.92 -2.47
C ARG A 13 -36.87 8.94 -3.46
N ARG A 14 -37.34 8.91 -4.72
CA ARG A 14 -36.76 8.10 -5.81
C ARG A 14 -35.48 8.70 -6.37
N LEU A 15 -35.36 10.03 -6.36
CA LEU A 15 -34.15 10.75 -6.74
C LEU A 15 -33.13 10.91 -5.60
N ALA A 16 -33.54 10.71 -4.34
CA ALA A 16 -32.64 10.72 -3.20
C ALA A 16 -31.62 9.58 -3.35
N LEU A 17 -30.42 9.93 -3.82
CA LEU A 17 -29.26 9.05 -3.83
C LEU A 17 -29.13 8.40 -2.45
N ASN A 18 -29.00 7.08 -2.44
CA ASN A 18 -28.81 6.34 -1.21
C ASN A 18 -27.56 6.92 -0.50
N PRO A 19 -27.67 7.43 0.75
CA PRO A 19 -26.52 8.03 1.44
C PRO A 19 -25.34 7.05 1.57
N TRP A 20 -25.62 5.75 1.54
CA TRP A 20 -24.59 4.70 1.54
C TRP A 20 -23.76 4.65 0.26
N THR A 21 -24.24 5.20 -0.86
CA THR A 21 -23.47 5.28 -2.10
C THR A 21 -22.34 6.28 -1.99
N GLY A 22 -22.62 7.49 -1.51
CA GLY A 22 -21.58 8.48 -1.23
C GLY A 22 -20.62 7.98 -0.15
N PHE A 23 -21.15 7.30 0.88
CA PHE A 23 -20.37 6.70 1.94
C PHE A 23 -19.37 5.66 1.42
N TYR A 24 -19.83 4.67 0.66
CA TYR A 24 -18.94 3.63 0.12
C TYR A 24 -17.99 4.17 -0.95
N PHE A 25 -18.37 5.21 -1.68
CA PHE A 25 -17.46 5.89 -2.60
C PHE A 25 -16.30 6.55 -1.84
N LEU A 26 -16.60 7.35 -0.81
CA LEU A 26 -15.59 7.96 0.04
C LEU A 26 -14.71 6.90 0.71
N GLN A 27 -15.32 5.82 1.23
CA GLN A 27 -14.57 4.73 1.86
C GLN A 27 -13.64 4.05 0.87
N SER A 28 -14.12 3.77 -0.34
CA SER A 28 -13.33 3.15 -1.41
C SER A 28 -12.16 4.04 -1.84
N LEU A 29 -12.41 5.33 -1.95
CA LEU A 29 -11.41 6.33 -2.30
C LEU A 29 -10.27 6.33 -1.26
N LEU A 30 -10.64 6.46 0.01
CA LEU A 30 -9.67 6.54 1.09
C LEU A 30 -8.90 5.24 1.27
N ILE A 31 -9.56 4.09 1.16
CA ILE A 31 -8.89 2.79 1.18
C ILE A 31 -7.88 2.71 0.02
N ASN A 32 -8.28 3.01 -1.21
CA ASN A 32 -7.37 2.92 -2.36
C ASN A 32 -6.15 3.85 -2.21
N LEU A 33 -6.34 5.07 -1.71
CA LEU A 33 -5.26 6.00 -1.41
C LEU A 33 -4.35 5.50 -0.28
N ALA A 34 -4.93 4.89 0.76
CA ALA A 34 -4.18 4.34 1.88
C ALA A 34 -3.21 3.25 1.46
N LEU A 35 -3.61 2.40 0.51
CA LEU A 35 -2.81 1.26 0.02
C LEU A 35 -1.54 1.69 -0.75
N GLY A 36 -1.30 2.98 -0.96
CA GLY A 36 -0.06 3.50 -1.53
C GLY A 36 0.04 3.42 -3.06
N TYR A 37 -1.08 3.15 -3.74
CA TYR A 37 -1.17 3.17 -5.21
C TYR A 37 -1.57 4.55 -5.74
N GLU A 38 -1.26 4.80 -7.01
CA GLU A 38 -1.71 6.01 -7.69
C GLU A 38 -3.24 6.15 -7.68
N PHE A 39 -3.70 7.39 -7.56
CA PHE A 39 -5.12 7.70 -7.56
C PHE A 39 -5.77 7.28 -8.89
N SER A 40 -6.80 6.44 -8.80
CA SER A 40 -7.64 6.05 -9.92
C SER A 40 -9.11 6.14 -9.57
N LEU A 41 -9.81 7.07 -10.21
CA LEU A 41 -11.26 7.19 -10.08
C LEU A 41 -11.97 5.92 -10.56
N LEU A 42 -11.46 5.30 -11.63
CA LEU A 42 -12.02 4.10 -12.22
C LEU A 42 -12.02 2.93 -11.23
N TYR A 43 -10.89 2.66 -10.57
CA TYR A 43 -10.81 1.61 -9.54
C TYR A 43 -11.61 1.97 -8.28
N THR A 44 -11.74 3.26 -7.95
CA THR A 44 -12.56 3.73 -6.83
C THR A 44 -14.05 3.45 -7.07
N VAL A 45 -14.57 3.81 -8.25
CA VAL A 45 -15.96 3.50 -8.63
C VAL A 45 -16.15 1.98 -8.67
N ALA A 46 -15.19 1.25 -9.24
CA ALA A 46 -15.32 -0.18 -9.40
C ALA A 46 -15.30 -0.93 -8.06
N PHE A 47 -14.50 -0.48 -7.08
CA PHE A 47 -14.53 -1.02 -5.71
C PHE A 47 -15.81 -0.63 -4.97
N THR A 48 -16.33 0.58 -5.19
CA THR A 48 -17.64 1.02 -4.67
C THR A 48 -18.77 0.11 -5.15
N CYS A 49 -18.77 -0.24 -6.45
CA CYS A 49 -19.69 -1.21 -7.03
C CYS A 49 -19.57 -2.58 -6.35
N VAL A 50 -18.35 -3.10 -6.17
CA VAL A 50 -18.12 -4.38 -5.46
C VAL A 50 -18.71 -4.34 -4.04
N LEU A 51 -18.47 -3.27 -3.27
CA LEU A 51 -19.03 -3.15 -1.92
C LEU A 51 -20.56 -3.10 -1.92
N HIS A 52 -21.18 -2.43 -2.90
CA HIS A 52 -22.63 -2.43 -3.04
C HIS A 52 -23.21 -3.80 -3.41
N LEU A 53 -22.56 -4.50 -4.34
CA LEU A 53 -22.95 -5.85 -4.77
C LEU A 53 -22.84 -6.83 -3.60
N LEU A 54 -21.73 -6.78 -2.87
CA LEU A 54 -21.54 -7.57 -1.66
C LEU A 54 -22.58 -7.21 -0.59
N TRP A 55 -22.93 -5.94 -0.41
CA TRP A 55 -23.97 -5.57 0.55
C TRP A 55 -25.33 -6.20 0.21
N ARG A 56 -25.69 -6.23 -1.07
CA ARG A 56 -26.97 -6.79 -1.53
C ARG A 56 -26.99 -8.32 -1.49
N ALA A 57 -25.91 -8.97 -1.92
CA ALA A 57 -25.83 -10.44 -2.01
C ALA A 57 -25.45 -11.09 -0.67
N PHE A 58 -24.43 -10.55 0.00
CA PHE A 58 -23.80 -11.13 1.18
C PHE A 58 -23.41 -10.05 2.21
N PRO A 59 -24.37 -9.41 2.89
CA PRO A 59 -24.12 -8.25 3.76
C PRO A 59 -23.13 -8.54 4.90
N ARG A 60 -23.08 -9.78 5.41
CA ARG A 60 -22.09 -10.17 6.43
C ARG A 60 -20.66 -10.19 5.87
N VAL A 61 -20.49 -10.71 4.65
CA VAL A 61 -19.19 -10.72 3.95
C VAL A 61 -18.77 -9.29 3.64
N GLN A 62 -19.69 -8.45 3.15
CA GLN A 62 -19.41 -7.04 2.89
C GLN A 62 -18.85 -6.33 4.13
N LYS A 63 -19.49 -6.53 5.30
CA LYS A 63 -19.02 -5.95 6.56
C LYS A 63 -17.63 -6.43 6.93
N GLY A 64 -17.35 -7.73 6.77
CA GLY A 64 -16.02 -8.29 6.99
C GLY A 64 -14.98 -7.66 6.07
N VAL A 65 -15.25 -7.61 4.76
CA VAL A 65 -14.36 -7.02 3.75
C VAL A 65 -14.09 -5.54 4.04
N VAL A 66 -15.14 -4.72 4.22
CA VAL A 66 -14.96 -3.29 4.49
C VAL A 66 -14.27 -3.07 5.83
N GLY A 67 -14.59 -3.84 6.87
CA GLY A 67 -13.95 -3.73 8.17
C GLY A 67 -12.45 -4.05 8.10
N ALA A 68 -12.10 -5.17 7.46
CA ALA A 68 -10.72 -5.59 7.27
C ALA A 68 -9.92 -4.57 6.46
N TYR A 69 -10.42 -4.14 5.30
CA TYR A 69 -9.72 -3.15 4.48
C TYR A 69 -9.67 -1.77 5.13
N SER A 70 -10.66 -1.36 5.94
CA SER A 70 -10.61 -0.08 6.65
C SER A 70 -9.59 -0.11 7.78
N LEU A 71 -9.48 -1.23 8.51
CA LEU A 71 -8.45 -1.42 9.54
C LEU A 71 -7.06 -1.44 8.91
N LEU A 72 -6.87 -2.24 7.85
CA LEU A 72 -5.61 -2.31 7.11
C LEU A 72 -5.22 -0.95 6.55
N ALA A 73 -6.16 -0.26 5.89
CA ALA A 73 -5.95 1.09 5.37
C ALA A 73 -5.56 2.06 6.49
N ALA A 74 -6.23 2.03 7.65
CA ALA A 74 -5.89 2.91 8.76
C ALA A 74 -4.48 2.65 9.32
N LEU A 75 -4.10 1.38 9.51
CA LEU A 75 -2.75 1.02 10.00
C LEU A 75 -1.67 1.38 8.98
N TYR A 76 -1.94 1.17 7.70
CA TYR A 76 -0.96 1.38 6.63
C TYR A 76 -0.89 2.83 6.14
N TYR A 77 -1.92 3.66 6.34
CA TYR A 77 -2.03 4.99 5.73
C TYR A 77 -0.77 5.87 5.93
N PRO A 78 -0.24 6.08 7.16
CA PRO A 78 0.93 6.94 7.33
C PRO A 78 2.16 6.42 6.59
N PHE A 79 2.38 5.11 6.62
CA PHE A 79 3.46 4.44 5.92
C PHE A 79 3.29 4.51 4.40
N GLY A 80 2.09 4.21 3.89
CA GLY A 80 1.76 4.23 2.47
C GLY A 80 1.89 5.60 1.83
N GLN A 81 1.71 6.70 2.58
CA GLN A 81 1.98 8.05 2.07
C GLN A 81 3.48 8.34 1.91
N ALA A 82 4.34 7.78 2.77
CA ALA A 82 5.78 8.01 2.72
C ALA A 82 6.49 7.06 1.74
N TYR A 83 6.07 5.80 1.69
CA TYR A 83 6.78 4.71 1.00
C TYR A 83 5.99 4.08 -0.15
N GLY A 84 4.72 4.43 -0.33
CA GLY A 84 3.88 3.91 -1.41
C GLY A 84 3.38 2.48 -1.17
N ALA A 85 3.13 1.76 -2.24
CA ALA A 85 2.66 0.37 -2.21
C ALA A 85 3.74 -0.61 -1.70
N PRO A 86 3.34 -1.72 -1.06
CA PRO A 86 4.27 -2.71 -0.56
C PRO A 86 5.09 -3.31 -1.71
N ASN A 87 6.40 -3.37 -1.52
CA ASN A 87 7.38 -3.88 -2.47
C ASN A 87 8.51 -4.61 -1.73
N PHE A 88 9.38 -5.28 -2.49
CA PHE A 88 10.51 -6.04 -1.97
C PHE A 88 11.30 -5.29 -0.88
N ASN A 89 11.70 -4.04 -1.14
CA ASN A 89 12.52 -3.26 -0.20
C ASN A 89 11.77 -2.93 1.09
N THR A 90 10.49 -2.53 1.00
CA THR A 90 9.69 -2.22 2.20
C THR A 90 9.42 -3.45 3.07
N LEU A 91 9.25 -4.62 2.45
CA LEU A 91 9.04 -5.87 3.18
C LEU A 91 10.36 -6.42 3.73
N LEU A 92 11.46 -6.28 3.00
CA LEU A 92 12.80 -6.61 3.49
C LEU A 92 13.13 -5.77 4.73
N ALA A 93 12.86 -4.47 4.69
CA ALA A 93 13.02 -3.59 5.85
C ALA A 93 12.16 -4.05 7.03
N LEU A 94 10.90 -4.44 6.80
CA LEU A 94 10.02 -4.97 7.84
C LEU A 94 10.59 -6.22 8.54
N HIS A 95 11.23 -7.13 7.79
CA HIS A 95 11.87 -8.32 8.36
C HIS A 95 13.18 -8.02 9.08
N ALA A 96 13.90 -6.96 8.68
CA ALA A 96 15.18 -6.58 9.26
C ALA A 96 15.04 -5.64 10.47
N THR A 97 13.88 -5.00 10.64
CA THR A 97 13.68 -3.96 11.66
C THR A 97 13.53 -4.52 13.08
N ASN A 98 13.87 -3.69 14.06
CA ASN A 98 13.69 -3.98 15.49
C ASN A 98 12.66 -3.03 16.15
N VAL A 99 12.39 -3.23 17.45
CA VAL A 99 11.38 -2.44 18.17
C VAL A 99 11.74 -0.95 18.19
N GLU A 100 13.01 -0.61 18.44
CA GLU A 100 13.45 0.79 18.52
C GLU A 100 13.23 1.51 17.18
N GLU A 101 13.74 0.93 16.08
CA GLU A 101 13.53 1.44 14.72
C GLU A 101 12.04 1.57 14.36
N SER A 102 11.23 0.57 14.73
CA SER A 102 9.79 0.60 14.46
C SER A 102 9.07 1.71 15.22
N THR A 103 9.51 2.04 16.44
CA THR A 103 8.92 3.14 17.21
C THR A 103 9.36 4.50 16.69
N GLU A 104 10.61 4.63 16.24
CA GLU A 104 11.11 5.88 15.65
C GLU A 104 10.36 6.22 14.36
N ILE A 105 10.11 5.23 13.49
CA ILE A 105 9.31 5.41 12.27
C ILE A 105 7.92 6.01 12.56
N LEU A 106 7.28 5.61 13.66
CA LEU A 106 5.98 6.15 14.07
C LEU A 106 6.02 7.61 14.55
N THR A 107 7.20 8.19 14.71
CA THR A 107 7.35 9.62 15.06
C THR A 107 7.71 10.48 13.85
N ILE A 108 8.19 9.85 12.76
CA ILE A 108 8.65 10.55 11.55
C ILE A 108 7.45 11.01 10.71
N PHE A 109 6.35 10.27 10.71
CA PHE A 109 5.22 10.62 9.85
C PHE A 109 4.49 11.88 10.34
N PRO A 110 4.04 12.75 9.42
CA PRO A 110 3.27 13.94 9.79
C PRO A 110 2.01 13.60 10.58
N TRP A 111 1.70 14.37 11.62
CA TRP A 111 0.54 14.14 12.50
C TRP A 111 -0.81 14.05 11.77
N TYR A 112 -0.97 14.78 10.64
CA TYR A 112 -2.20 14.76 9.85
C TYR A 112 -2.46 13.40 9.19
N ASN A 113 -1.43 12.59 8.93
CA ASN A 113 -1.60 11.23 8.40
C ASN A 113 -2.28 10.32 9.43
N TYR A 114 -1.96 10.49 10.72
CA TYR A 114 -2.63 9.74 11.79
C TYR A 114 -4.09 10.16 11.99
N LEU A 115 -4.41 11.44 11.78
CA LEU A 115 -5.80 11.89 11.79
C LEU A 115 -6.61 11.28 10.65
N LEU A 116 -6.03 11.22 9.45
CA LEU A 116 -6.67 10.57 8.30
C LEU A 116 -6.81 9.07 8.51
N ALA A 117 -5.80 8.41 9.09
CA ALA A 117 -5.89 7.01 9.50
C ALA A 117 -7.06 6.76 10.48
N ALA A 118 -7.17 7.58 11.53
CA ALA A 118 -8.26 7.49 12.49
C ALA A 118 -9.63 7.77 11.84
N PHE A 119 -9.69 8.70 10.89
CA PHE A 119 -10.91 8.99 10.12
C PHE A 119 -11.34 7.78 9.27
N ILE A 120 -10.41 7.15 8.54
CA ILE A 120 -10.66 5.92 7.76
C ILE A 120 -11.20 4.81 8.65
N PHE A 121 -10.57 4.63 9.82
CA PHE A 121 -10.98 3.63 10.80
C PHE A 121 -12.40 3.90 11.34
N ALA A 122 -12.71 5.15 11.69
CA ALA A 122 -14.02 5.56 12.17
C ALA A 122 -15.11 5.29 11.12
N LEU A 123 -14.86 5.60 9.84
CA LEU A 123 -15.77 5.26 8.75
C LEU A 123 -15.94 3.74 8.62
N GLY A 124 -14.87 2.95 8.78
CA GLY A 124 -14.94 1.49 8.83
C GLY A 124 -15.90 0.98 9.92
N ILE A 125 -15.80 1.53 11.13
CA ILE A 125 -16.71 1.20 12.25
C ILE A 125 -18.17 1.54 11.89
N ILE A 126 -18.42 2.72 11.32
CA ILE A 126 -19.77 3.15 10.90
C ILE A 126 -20.33 2.17 9.85
N ALA A 127 -19.52 1.77 8.88
CA ALA A 127 -19.91 0.84 7.83
C ALA A 127 -20.27 -0.55 8.37
N VAL A 128 -19.49 -1.07 9.31
CA VAL A 128 -19.74 -2.38 9.96
C VAL A 128 -21.01 -2.34 10.82
N ARG A 129 -21.29 -1.20 11.46
CA ARG A 129 -22.49 -1.00 12.29
C ARG A 129 -23.78 -0.82 11.49
N ARG A 130 -23.71 -0.69 10.16
CA ARG A 130 -24.89 -0.59 9.29
C ARG A 130 -25.85 -1.75 9.54
N ARG A 131 -27.12 -1.47 9.85
CA ARG A 131 -28.13 -2.52 10.06
C ARG A 131 -28.43 -3.24 8.75
N ILE A 132 -28.51 -4.56 8.82
CA ILE A 132 -28.89 -5.39 7.68
C ILE A 132 -30.38 -5.19 7.47
N VAL A 133 -30.77 -4.83 6.25
CA VAL A 133 -32.16 -4.67 5.83
C VAL A 133 -32.50 -5.87 4.94
N GLU A 134 -33.79 -6.22 4.84
CA GLU A 134 -34.23 -7.33 4.00
C GLU A 134 -33.70 -7.21 2.55
N PRO A 135 -33.28 -8.35 1.96
CA PRO A 135 -32.74 -8.37 0.61
C PRO A 135 -33.82 -7.92 -0.39
N SER A 136 -33.49 -6.89 -1.16
CA SER A 136 -34.32 -6.46 -2.29
C SER A 136 -34.03 -7.32 -3.53
N ARG A 137 -34.98 -7.36 -4.48
CA ARG A 137 -34.79 -8.10 -5.74
C ARG A 137 -33.64 -7.51 -6.54
N TRP A 138 -32.85 -8.39 -7.17
CA TRP A 138 -31.73 -8.02 -8.04
C TRP A 138 -32.22 -7.21 -9.24
N GLY A 139 -31.71 -5.99 -9.38
CA GLY A 139 -32.06 -5.06 -10.43
C GLY A 139 -31.05 -4.97 -11.59
N LYS A 140 -31.40 -4.15 -12.57
CA LYS A 140 -30.53 -3.83 -13.73
C LYS A 140 -29.26 -3.09 -13.31
N MET A 141 -29.34 -2.22 -12.29
CA MET A 141 -28.19 -1.44 -11.81
C MET A 141 -27.10 -2.32 -11.19
N GLU A 142 -27.49 -3.39 -10.51
CA GLU A 142 -26.56 -4.37 -9.95
C GLU A 142 -25.88 -5.18 -11.05
N THR A 143 -26.64 -5.55 -12.08
CA THR A 143 -26.08 -6.23 -13.24
C THR A 143 -25.06 -5.36 -13.96
N LEU A 144 -25.37 -4.06 -14.16
CA LEU A 144 -24.44 -3.10 -14.73
C LEU A 144 -23.20 -2.91 -13.85
N GLY A 145 -23.39 -2.79 -12.53
CA GLY A 145 -22.29 -2.69 -11.57
C GLY A 145 -21.38 -3.92 -11.59
N LEU A 146 -21.96 -5.12 -11.71
CA LEU A 146 -21.20 -6.38 -11.80
C LEU A 146 -20.39 -6.42 -13.10
N LEU A 147 -21.02 -6.15 -14.24
CA LEU A 147 -20.33 -6.12 -15.54
C LEU A 147 -19.21 -5.07 -15.56
N PHE A 148 -19.45 -3.90 -14.98
CA PHE A 148 -18.45 -2.85 -14.83
C PHE A 148 -17.26 -3.33 -13.98
N SER A 149 -17.51 -3.87 -12.77
CA SER A 149 -16.45 -4.37 -11.90
C SER A 149 -15.65 -5.51 -12.54
N VAL A 150 -16.32 -6.44 -13.23
CA VAL A 150 -15.65 -7.52 -13.96
C VAL A 150 -14.82 -6.98 -15.12
N GLY A 151 -15.35 -6.03 -15.91
CA GLY A 151 -14.62 -5.41 -17.00
C GLY A 151 -13.37 -4.67 -16.53
N ILE A 152 -13.48 -3.91 -15.43
CA ILE A 152 -12.34 -3.22 -14.82
C ILE A 152 -11.32 -4.22 -14.26
N PHE A 153 -11.76 -5.38 -13.75
CA PHE A 153 -10.86 -6.38 -13.19
C PHE A 153 -9.87 -6.92 -14.24
N PHE A 154 -10.35 -7.11 -15.47
CA PHE A 154 -9.55 -7.58 -16.60
C PHE A 154 -8.86 -6.47 -17.40
N LEU A 155 -9.09 -5.20 -17.08
CA LEU A 155 -8.52 -4.07 -17.82
C LEU A 155 -6.99 -4.16 -17.93
N GLN A 156 -6.31 -4.31 -16.78
CA GLN A 156 -4.85 -4.37 -16.75
C GLN A 156 -4.26 -5.67 -17.33
N PRO A 157 -4.82 -6.87 -17.04
CA PRO A 157 -4.41 -8.09 -17.73
C PRO A 157 -4.53 -8.02 -19.26
N VAL A 158 -5.60 -7.41 -19.79
CA VAL A 158 -5.80 -7.22 -21.24
C VAL A 158 -4.83 -6.18 -21.80
N GLN A 159 -4.57 -5.09 -21.08
CA GLN A 159 -3.56 -4.10 -21.46
C GLN A 159 -2.16 -4.72 -21.53
N ASN A 160 -1.80 -5.56 -20.56
CA ASN A 160 -0.53 -6.28 -20.57
C ASN A 160 -0.41 -7.14 -21.85
N LEU A 161 -1.45 -7.88 -22.22
CA LEU A 161 -1.46 -8.66 -23.46
C LEU A 161 -1.36 -7.78 -24.72
N ALA A 162 -2.06 -6.65 -24.74
CA ALA A 162 -2.10 -5.74 -25.89
C ALA A 162 -0.76 -5.04 -26.15
N TRP A 163 0.04 -4.78 -25.11
CA TRP A 163 1.34 -4.11 -25.19
C TRP A 163 2.53 -5.07 -25.14
N GLY A 164 2.34 -6.33 -25.52
CA GLY A 164 3.41 -7.32 -25.68
C GLY A 164 3.85 -8.03 -24.40
N GLY A 165 3.11 -7.86 -23.30
CA GLY A 165 3.26 -8.62 -22.07
C GLY A 165 2.44 -9.91 -22.03
N VAL A 166 2.52 -10.63 -20.91
CA VAL A 166 1.78 -11.89 -20.70
C VAL A 166 0.44 -11.61 -20.03
N PHE A 167 -0.63 -12.21 -20.54
CA PHE A 167 -1.92 -12.19 -19.86
C PHE A 167 -1.84 -13.00 -18.56
N LYS A 168 -1.91 -12.32 -17.42
CA LYS A 168 -2.00 -12.94 -16.10
C LYS A 168 -3.17 -12.32 -15.36
N VAL A 169 -4.14 -13.14 -14.97
CA VAL A 169 -5.35 -12.69 -14.24
C VAL A 169 -4.99 -12.01 -12.91
N ILE A 170 -3.89 -12.44 -12.30
CA ILE A 170 -3.37 -11.86 -11.05
C ILE A 170 -2.86 -10.42 -11.23
N ASP A 171 -2.60 -9.94 -12.45
CA ASP A 171 -2.12 -8.59 -12.71
C ASP A 171 -3.25 -7.56 -12.83
N THR A 172 -4.38 -7.82 -12.18
CA THR A 172 -5.44 -6.83 -12.02
C THR A 172 -4.93 -5.58 -11.31
N GLY A 173 -5.37 -4.41 -11.78
CA GLY A 173 -5.03 -3.13 -11.18
C GLY A 173 -5.87 -2.73 -9.98
N TYR A 174 -6.83 -3.58 -9.56
CA TYR A 174 -7.65 -3.33 -8.40
C TYR A 174 -6.78 -3.19 -7.13
N PRO A 175 -6.70 -2.00 -6.49
CA PRO A 175 -5.78 -1.76 -5.39
C PRO A 175 -5.93 -2.75 -4.22
N ALA A 176 -7.18 -3.07 -3.85
CA ALA A 176 -7.48 -4.03 -2.80
C ALA A 176 -6.91 -5.44 -3.07
N PHE A 177 -6.97 -5.91 -4.31
CA PHE A 177 -6.41 -7.20 -4.71
C PHE A 177 -4.89 -7.11 -4.88
N ARG A 178 -4.44 -6.06 -5.57
CA ARG A 178 -3.04 -5.79 -5.85
C ARG A 178 -2.22 -5.68 -4.57
N PHE A 179 -2.75 -5.06 -3.51
CA PHE A 179 -2.09 -5.00 -2.21
C PHE A 179 -1.78 -6.38 -1.64
N VAL A 180 -2.78 -7.28 -1.63
CA VAL A 180 -2.59 -8.64 -1.14
C VAL A 180 -1.59 -9.40 -2.01
N LYS A 181 -1.69 -9.26 -3.34
CA LYS A 181 -0.76 -9.86 -4.28
C LYS A 181 0.67 -9.38 -4.04
N ASP A 182 0.86 -8.07 -3.98
CA ASP A 182 2.17 -7.44 -3.85
C ASP A 182 2.79 -7.82 -2.50
N VAL A 183 2.02 -7.84 -1.40
CA VAL A 183 2.52 -8.36 -0.11
C VAL A 183 2.96 -9.82 -0.23
N VAL A 184 2.14 -10.70 -0.79
CA VAL A 184 2.46 -12.15 -0.85
C VAL A 184 3.66 -12.42 -1.76
N VAL A 185 3.66 -11.86 -2.98
CA VAL A 185 4.72 -12.11 -3.97
C VAL A 185 6.05 -11.53 -3.49
N ASN A 186 6.07 -10.25 -3.10
CA ASN A 186 7.31 -9.63 -2.65
C ASN A 186 7.81 -10.25 -1.33
N ASN A 187 6.92 -10.68 -0.42
CA ASN A 187 7.36 -11.36 0.80
C ASN A 187 8.00 -12.72 0.49
N ASN A 188 7.47 -13.48 -0.47
CA ASN A 188 8.10 -14.73 -0.88
C ASN A 188 9.48 -14.48 -1.48
N GLU A 189 9.64 -13.44 -2.32
CA GLU A 189 10.95 -13.04 -2.85
C GLU A 189 11.94 -12.67 -1.72
N VAL A 190 11.47 -11.97 -0.67
CA VAL A 190 12.29 -11.66 0.51
C VAL A 190 12.73 -12.93 1.24
N LEU A 191 11.82 -13.88 1.45
CA LEU A 191 12.14 -15.15 2.12
C LEU A 191 13.14 -15.99 1.32
N ASP A 192 12.97 -16.04 -0.01
CA ASP A 192 13.89 -16.72 -0.92
C ASP A 192 15.28 -16.07 -0.86
N GLU A 193 15.34 -14.74 -0.84
CA GLU A 193 16.60 -14.01 -0.73
C GLU A 193 17.30 -14.23 0.61
N GLN A 194 16.56 -14.22 1.72
CA GLN A 194 17.10 -14.53 3.04
C GLN A 194 17.64 -15.96 3.11
N ALA A 195 16.92 -16.93 2.54
CA ALA A 195 17.38 -18.31 2.46
C ALA A 195 18.67 -18.42 1.62
N ARG A 196 18.74 -17.71 0.49
CA ARG A 196 19.93 -17.64 -0.35
C ARG A 196 21.13 -17.05 0.40
N MET A 197 20.93 -15.94 1.11
CA MET A 197 21.98 -15.30 1.91
C MET A 197 22.46 -16.21 3.05
N ALA A 198 21.56 -16.91 3.73
CA ALA A 198 21.91 -17.87 4.77
C ALA A 198 22.74 -19.05 4.21
N GLN A 199 22.40 -19.55 3.02
CA GLN A 199 23.19 -20.57 2.34
C GLN A 199 24.58 -20.07 1.99
N LEU A 200 24.69 -18.86 1.43
CA LEU A 200 25.98 -18.25 1.07
C LEU A 200 26.85 -17.98 2.29
N ALA A 201 26.27 -17.54 3.41
CA ALA A 201 26.98 -17.33 4.66
C ALA A 201 27.58 -18.63 5.24
N GLY A 202 26.98 -19.78 4.93
CA GLY A 202 27.49 -21.10 5.31
C GLY A 202 28.53 -21.69 4.36
N MET A 203 28.72 -21.12 3.17
CA MET A 203 29.72 -21.60 2.23
C MET A 203 31.12 -21.17 2.66
N LYS A 204 32.07 -22.11 2.62
CA LYS A 204 33.47 -21.77 2.81
C LYS A 204 33.99 -21.05 1.58
N ASP A 205 34.80 -20.02 1.82
CA ASP A 205 35.59 -19.37 0.78
C ASP A 205 36.41 -20.42 0.02
N SER A 206 36.28 -20.40 -1.32
CA SER A 206 37.09 -21.23 -2.22
C SER A 206 38.49 -20.66 -2.42
N TRP A 207 38.70 -19.40 -2.05
CA TRP A 207 39.98 -18.72 -2.14
C TRP A 207 40.75 -18.87 -0.83
N HIS A 208 42.06 -19.09 -0.94
CA HIS A 208 42.97 -19.21 0.19
C HIS A 208 44.10 -18.22 0.04
N VAL A 209 44.37 -17.49 1.12
CA VAL A 209 45.50 -16.57 1.20
C VAL A 209 46.78 -17.41 1.31
N LEU A 210 47.56 -17.48 0.24
CA LEU A 210 48.79 -18.29 0.20
C LEU A 210 49.96 -17.61 0.95
N ALA A 211 50.08 -16.29 0.84
CA ALA A 211 51.07 -15.50 1.55
C ALA A 211 50.64 -14.03 1.64
N VAL A 212 50.91 -13.38 2.77
CA VAL A 212 50.72 -11.94 2.97
C VAL A 212 51.94 -11.33 3.65
N LYS A 213 52.31 -10.11 3.24
CA LYS A 213 53.31 -9.27 3.91
C LYS A 213 52.71 -7.88 4.15
N PRO A 214 51.73 -7.75 5.07
CA PRO A 214 50.97 -6.52 5.21
C PRO A 214 51.82 -5.43 5.86
N LYS A 215 51.68 -4.19 5.38
CA LYS A 215 52.31 -3.01 6.00
C LYS A 215 51.62 -2.62 7.32
N TYR A 216 50.32 -2.89 7.42
CA TYR A 216 49.47 -2.58 8.57
C TYR A 216 48.76 -3.85 9.02
N HIS A 217 48.63 -4.05 10.33
CA HIS A 217 47.94 -5.21 10.89
C HIS A 217 46.51 -4.92 11.31
N LEU A 218 46.14 -3.64 11.44
CA LEU A 218 44.81 -3.19 11.82
C LEU A 218 44.16 -2.49 10.64
N TYR A 219 42.98 -2.98 10.26
CA TYR A 219 42.11 -2.36 9.27
C TYR A 219 40.78 -2.06 9.97
N VAL A 220 40.39 -0.78 9.95
CA VAL A 220 39.10 -0.34 10.49
C VAL A 220 38.21 0.02 9.31
N VAL A 221 37.08 -0.66 9.20
CA VAL A 221 36.04 -0.35 8.22
C VAL A 221 34.89 0.31 8.97
N VAL A 222 34.56 1.54 8.57
CA VAL A 222 33.40 2.27 9.11
C VAL A 222 32.33 2.26 8.03
N ILE A 223 31.20 1.65 8.32
CA ILE A 223 30.02 1.62 7.45
C ILE A 223 29.04 2.63 8.00
N GLY A 224 28.83 3.74 7.28
CA GLY A 224 27.87 4.77 7.66
C GLY A 224 26.42 4.37 7.34
N GLU A 225 25.48 4.94 8.06
CA GLU A 225 24.04 4.75 7.84
C GLU A 225 23.43 6.01 7.20
N SER A 226 22.69 5.83 6.10
CA SER A 226 21.97 6.90 5.38
C SER A 226 22.82 8.12 4.98
N ALA A 227 24.15 8.00 5.01
CA ALA A 227 25.08 9.08 4.71
C ALA A 227 25.15 9.30 3.20
N ARG A 228 24.46 10.35 2.74
CA ARG A 228 24.46 10.73 1.33
C ARG A 228 25.64 11.61 0.98
N ARG A 229 26.28 11.35 -0.17
CA ARG A 229 27.42 12.11 -0.68
C ARG A 229 27.15 13.62 -0.74
N ASP A 230 25.98 14.02 -1.25
CA ASP A 230 25.59 15.43 -1.41
C ASP A 230 25.32 16.16 -0.08
N ALA A 231 25.17 15.41 1.02
CA ALA A 231 25.01 15.95 2.37
C ALA A 231 26.34 16.06 3.12
N LEU A 232 27.46 15.56 2.59
CA LEU A 232 28.76 15.55 3.26
C LEU A 232 29.71 16.56 2.61
N GLY A 233 30.15 17.56 3.37
CA GLY A 233 31.05 18.63 2.87
C GLY A 233 32.33 18.12 2.23
N ALA A 234 32.97 17.10 2.82
CA ALA A 234 34.20 16.49 2.32
C ALA A 234 34.04 15.88 0.93
N PHE A 235 32.82 15.50 0.54
CA PHE A 235 32.51 14.92 -0.77
C PHE A 235 31.85 15.94 -1.72
N GLY A 236 32.00 17.23 -1.46
CA GLY A 236 31.44 18.31 -2.29
C GLY A 236 29.99 18.68 -1.95
N GLY A 237 29.48 18.25 -0.81
CA GLY A 237 28.20 18.71 -0.29
C GLY A 237 28.21 20.21 0.06
N HIS A 238 27.03 20.82 0.11
CA HIS A 238 26.89 22.28 0.30
C HIS A 238 27.34 22.76 1.70
N TRP A 239 27.31 21.89 2.71
CA TRP A 239 27.58 22.25 4.11
C TRP A 239 28.95 21.80 4.58
N ASP A 240 29.64 22.65 5.34
CA ASP A 240 30.90 22.30 6.00
C ASP A 240 30.62 21.52 7.31
N ASN A 241 30.16 20.28 7.17
CA ASN A 241 29.74 19.43 8.28
C ASN A 241 30.65 18.19 8.51
N THR A 242 31.78 18.12 7.81
CA THR A 242 32.74 17.01 7.93
C THR A 242 34.19 17.49 8.11
N PRO A 243 34.47 18.39 9.07
CA PRO A 243 35.79 19.02 9.21
C PRO A 243 36.93 18.02 9.45
N PHE A 244 36.64 16.92 10.14
CA PHE A 244 37.60 15.83 10.31
C PHE A 244 37.94 15.15 8.97
N ALA A 245 36.93 14.68 8.23
CA ALA A 245 37.15 13.99 6.95
C ALA A 245 37.79 14.91 5.89
N SER A 246 37.53 16.21 5.94
CA SER A 246 38.11 17.20 5.04
C SER A 246 39.60 17.49 5.30
N SER A 247 40.12 17.16 6.49
CA SER A 247 41.48 17.52 6.92
C SER A 247 42.44 16.33 7.05
N VAL A 248 41.93 15.10 7.10
CA VAL A 248 42.75 13.90 7.23
C VAL A 248 43.37 13.46 5.90
N ASN A 249 44.54 12.84 5.98
CA ASN A 249 45.18 12.22 4.82
C ASN A 249 44.39 10.97 4.40
N GLY A 250 43.80 11.00 3.20
CA GLY A 250 43.05 9.88 2.65
C GLY A 250 42.67 10.09 1.19
N TYR A 251 42.12 9.05 0.58
CA TYR A 251 41.51 9.13 -0.74
C TYR A 251 40.01 9.26 -0.58
N LEU A 252 39.45 10.34 -1.14
CA LEU A 252 38.01 10.55 -1.24
C LEU A 252 37.57 10.17 -2.65
N PHE A 253 36.53 9.35 -2.74
CA PHE A 253 35.97 8.91 -4.01
C PHE A 253 34.71 9.74 -4.28
N ASN A 254 34.79 10.60 -5.30
CA ASN A 254 33.70 11.48 -5.73
C ASN A 254 32.84 10.83 -6.80
#